data_AF-A0A7Y5NE57-F1
#
_entry.id   AF-A0A7Y5NE57-F1
#
_cell.length_a   1.000
_cell.length_b   1.000
_cell.length_c   1.000
_cell.angle_alpha   90.00
_cell.angle_beta   90.00
_cell.angle_gamma   90.00
#
_symmetry.space_group_name_H-M   'P 1'
#
loop_
_entity.id
_entity.type
_entity.pdbx_description
1 polymer ?
#
loop_
_entity_poly.entity_id
_entity_poly.type
_entity_poly.pdbx_seq_one_letter_code
_entity_poly.pdbx_strand_id
1 'polypeptide(L)'
;MSELFYFSFADLMVRVEYSHEANALRYASHRKMTFNERVVVEQYLLSNFAQKTGYYKQQASLFVYLGMEAQLVKDLNLFHLKNTLKTLVDKENDVKASVQGLISSSMQNYYFEQIGDAIVAMRQEVQNGFSTERARPLRKKMEELVKAYNLYSQQQLSVKQVVPLELQSYFGLDVMPGTPPRGERMVENRDE
;
A
#
# COMPACT_ATOMS: atom_id res chain seq x y z
N MET A 1 11.23 34.65 -21.13
CA MET A 1 10.68 33.48 -20.40
C MET A 1 10.73 32.29 -21.33
N SER A 2 11.29 31.15 -20.90
CA SER A 2 11.43 29.95 -21.75
C SER A 2 10.84 28.74 -21.02
N GLU A 3 10.04 27.95 -21.72
CA GLU A 3 9.42 26.73 -21.20
C GLU A 3 9.59 25.56 -22.17
N LEU A 4 9.66 24.35 -21.60
CA LEU A 4 9.72 23.08 -22.32
C LEU A 4 8.37 22.37 -22.17
N PHE A 5 7.84 21.91 -23.29
CA PHE A 5 6.59 21.17 -23.38
C PHE A 5 6.82 19.82 -24.04
N TYR A 6 6.35 18.77 -23.38
CA TYR A 6 6.29 17.43 -23.94
C TYR A 6 4.84 17.10 -24.34
N PHE A 7 4.63 16.86 -25.63
CA PHE A 7 3.35 16.45 -26.21
C PHE A 7 3.34 14.95 -26.44
N SER A 8 2.71 14.21 -25.52
CA SER A 8 2.70 12.75 -25.52
C SER A 8 2.03 12.12 -26.74
N PHE A 9 1.04 12.79 -27.35
CA PHE A 9 0.29 12.25 -28.50
C PHE A 9 1.16 12.03 -29.75
N ALA A 10 2.27 12.75 -29.87
CA ALA A 10 3.16 12.72 -31.04
C ALA A 10 4.63 12.50 -30.65
N ASP A 11 4.89 12.15 -29.39
CA ASP A 11 6.24 12.06 -28.83
C ASP A 11 7.08 13.28 -29.19
N LEU A 12 6.57 14.48 -28.87
CA LEU A 12 7.10 15.74 -29.38
C LEU A 12 7.53 16.66 -28.25
N MET A 13 8.83 16.88 -28.13
CA MET A 13 9.40 17.95 -27.31
C MET A 13 9.44 19.27 -28.08
N VAL A 14 8.91 20.33 -27.47
CA VAL A 14 8.88 21.71 -27.98
C VAL A 14 9.41 22.65 -26.91
N ARG A 15 10.32 23.55 -27.28
CA ARG A 15 10.71 24.68 -26.44
C ARG A 15 10.05 25.94 -26.98
N VAL A 16 9.42 26.70 -26.10
CA VAL A 16 8.84 28.01 -26.43
C VAL A 16 9.52 29.08 -25.59
N GLU A 17 9.76 30.22 -26.22
CA GLU A 17 10.37 31.39 -25.62
C GLU A 17 9.55 32.62 -25.94
N TYR A 18 9.27 33.41 -24.90
CA TYR A 18 8.74 34.77 -25.04
C TYR A 18 9.85 35.80 -24.84
N SER A 19 10.08 36.59 -25.89
CA SER A 19 10.93 37.78 -25.88
C SER A 19 10.06 39.02 -25.67
N HIS A 20 10.25 39.70 -24.54
CA HIS A 20 9.48 40.89 -24.19
C HIS A 20 9.85 42.11 -25.06
N GLU A 21 11.12 42.27 -25.42
CA GLU A 21 11.59 43.41 -26.23
C GLU A 21 11.00 43.41 -27.64
N ALA A 22 10.93 42.24 -28.26
CA ALA A 22 10.41 42.07 -29.61
C ALA A 22 8.90 41.72 -29.65
N ASN A 23 8.25 41.63 -28.48
CA ASN A 23 6.91 41.07 -28.31
C ASN A 23 6.68 39.80 -29.15
N ALA A 24 7.62 38.85 -29.03
CA ALA A 24 7.68 37.69 -29.91
C ALA A 24 7.64 36.38 -29.13
N LEU A 25 6.76 35.48 -29.56
CA LEU A 25 6.76 34.08 -29.20
C LEU A 25 7.52 33.30 -30.25
N ARG A 26 8.56 32.62 -29.83
CA ARG A 26 9.41 31.78 -30.67
C ARG A 26 9.34 30.37 -30.15
N TYR A 27 9.23 29.38 -31.03
CA TYR A 27 9.27 28.00 -30.59
C TYR A 27 10.04 27.11 -31.54
N ALA A 28 10.65 26.06 -31.01
CA ALA A 28 11.43 25.07 -31.73
C ALA A 28 11.03 23.67 -31.28
N SER A 29 11.16 22.68 -32.15
CA SER A 29 10.86 21.28 -31.84
C SER A 29 12.08 20.40 -32.03
N HIS A 30 12.12 19.25 -31.36
CA HIS A 30 13.27 18.34 -31.50
C HIS A 30 13.33 17.66 -32.89
N ARG A 31 12.18 17.51 -33.56
CA ARG A 31 12.03 16.94 -34.91
C ARG A 31 11.10 17.79 -35.78
N LYS A 32 11.07 17.50 -37.07
CA LYS A 32 10.11 18.11 -38.00
C LYS A 32 8.69 17.69 -37.60
N MET A 33 7.82 18.69 -37.40
CA MET A 33 6.40 18.45 -37.15
C MET A 33 5.64 18.23 -38.45
N THR A 34 4.62 17.38 -38.39
CA THR A 34 3.57 17.33 -39.42
C THR A 34 2.68 18.58 -39.32
N PHE A 35 1.91 18.85 -40.36
CA PHE A 35 1.00 20.00 -40.37
C PHE A 35 -0.02 19.92 -39.21
N ASN A 36 -0.61 18.73 -39.00
CA ASN A 36 -1.60 18.52 -37.94
C ASN A 36 -0.99 18.70 -36.54
N GLU A 37 0.19 18.13 -36.30
CA GLU A 37 0.93 18.34 -35.05
C GLU A 37 1.18 19.82 -34.80
N ARG A 38 1.65 20.53 -35.83
CA ARG A 38 1.93 21.96 -35.75
C ARG A 38 0.70 22.77 -35.36
N VAL A 39 -0.45 22.53 -35.99
CA VAL A 39 -1.71 23.24 -35.68
C VAL A 39 -2.07 23.07 -34.20
N VAL A 40 -2.01 21.83 -33.70
CA VAL A 40 -2.35 21.52 -32.29
C VAL A 40 -1.37 22.19 -31.33
N VAL A 41 -0.07 22.11 -31.61
CA VAL A 41 0.98 22.74 -30.79
C VAL A 41 0.83 24.25 -30.78
N GLU A 42 0.65 24.88 -31.94
CA GLU A 42 0.49 26.32 -32.08
C GLU A 42 -0.73 26.83 -31.32
N GLN A 43 -1.88 26.14 -31.46
CA GLN A 43 -3.08 26.46 -30.70
C GLN A 43 -2.84 26.34 -29.20
N TYR A 44 -2.18 25.26 -28.75
CA TYR A 44 -1.86 25.10 -27.34
C TYR A 44 -0.96 26.22 -26.80
N LEU A 45 0.10 26.59 -27.53
CA LEU A 45 1.03 27.65 -27.13
C LEU A 45 0.32 29.01 -27.06
N LEU A 46 -0.53 29.33 -28.02
CA LEU A 46 -1.29 30.59 -28.02
C LEU A 46 -2.38 30.64 -26.94
N SER A 47 -3.03 29.52 -26.65
CA SER A 47 -4.08 29.46 -25.62
C SER A 47 -3.53 29.35 -24.21
N ASN A 48 -2.37 28.72 -23.99
CA ASN A 48 -1.89 28.40 -22.62
C ASN A 48 -0.62 29.13 -22.24
N PHE A 49 0.34 29.26 -23.16
CA PHE A 49 1.62 29.90 -22.87
C PHE A 49 1.53 31.42 -23.08
N ALA A 50 1.00 31.86 -24.22
CA ALA A 50 0.89 33.28 -24.56
C ALA A 50 0.02 34.08 -23.57
N GLN A 51 -1.02 33.47 -23.00
CA GLN A 51 -1.87 34.10 -21.98
C GLN A 51 -1.12 34.42 -20.68
N LYS A 52 -0.07 33.65 -20.37
CA LYS A 52 0.76 33.86 -19.18
C LYS A 52 1.82 34.94 -19.38
N THR A 53 1.99 35.44 -20.60
CA THR A 53 3.03 36.42 -20.94
C THR A 53 2.44 37.78 -21.30
N GLY A 54 3.29 38.72 -21.73
CA GLY A 54 2.86 40.01 -22.24
C GLY A 54 2.34 39.97 -23.69
N TYR A 55 2.30 38.79 -24.32
CA TYR A 55 2.11 38.64 -25.77
C TYR A 55 0.87 39.35 -26.33
N TYR A 56 -0.26 39.28 -25.62
CA TYR A 56 -1.51 39.93 -26.02
C TYR A 56 -1.65 41.39 -25.55
N LYS A 57 -0.71 41.90 -24.75
CA LYS A 57 -0.79 43.24 -24.14
C LYS A 57 -0.22 44.34 -25.04
N GLN A 58 0.63 44.00 -26.01
CA GLN A 58 1.29 44.94 -26.90
C GLN A 58 0.85 44.72 -28.36
N GLN A 59 0.62 45.82 -29.09
CA GLN A 59 0.32 45.77 -30.53
C GLN A 59 1.58 45.46 -31.34
N ALA A 60 1.40 44.73 -32.44
CA ALA A 60 2.45 43.98 -33.16
C ALA A 60 3.07 42.87 -32.29
N SER A 61 2.52 41.66 -32.42
CA SER A 61 3.04 40.45 -31.79
C SER A 61 3.45 39.45 -32.86
N LEU A 62 4.59 38.78 -32.66
CA LEU A 62 5.14 37.83 -33.62
C LEU A 62 5.08 36.41 -33.06
N PHE A 63 4.57 35.47 -33.84
CA PHE A 63 4.63 34.05 -33.50
C PHE A 63 5.40 33.28 -34.56
N VAL A 64 6.55 32.74 -34.16
CA VAL A 64 7.56 32.24 -35.10
C VAL A 64 8.00 30.83 -34.71
N TYR A 65 7.91 29.92 -35.67
CA TYR A 65 8.55 28.61 -35.59
C TYR A 65 9.99 28.72 -36.08
N LEU A 66 10.94 28.40 -35.20
CA LEU A 66 12.38 28.48 -35.48
C LEU A 66 12.93 27.21 -36.14
N GLY A 67 12.12 26.16 -36.28
CA GLY A 67 12.56 24.90 -36.85
C GLY A 67 12.99 23.87 -35.82
N MET A 68 13.92 23.01 -36.22
CA MET A 68 14.40 21.89 -35.42
C MET A 68 15.58 22.28 -34.55
N GLU A 69 15.59 21.82 -33.32
CA GLU A 69 16.70 22.04 -32.39
C GLU A 69 17.21 20.72 -31.80
N ALA A 70 18.46 20.39 -32.13
CA ALA A 70 19.08 19.12 -31.76
C ALA A 70 19.22 18.92 -30.24
N GLN A 71 19.36 20.00 -29.47
CA GLN A 71 19.49 19.90 -28.01
C GLN A 71 18.22 19.32 -27.36
N LEU A 72 17.04 19.57 -27.95
CA LEU A 72 15.77 19.05 -27.45
C LEU A 72 15.67 17.52 -27.55
N VAL A 73 16.46 16.89 -28.43
CA VAL A 73 16.56 15.42 -28.49
C VAL A 73 17.18 14.87 -27.21
N LYS A 74 18.20 15.55 -26.67
CA LYS A 74 18.83 15.15 -25.40
C LYS A 74 17.87 15.34 -24.24
N ASP A 75 17.12 16.44 -24.24
CA ASP A 75 16.13 16.73 -23.19
C ASP A 75 14.98 15.71 -23.22
N LEU A 76 14.52 15.32 -24.41
CA LEU A 76 13.53 14.26 -24.61
C LEU A 76 14.01 12.92 -24.08
N ASN A 77 15.24 12.50 -24.44
CA ASN A 77 15.82 11.24 -23.96
C ASN A 77 15.95 11.23 -22.42
N LEU A 78 16.37 12.34 -21.83
CA LEU A 78 16.49 12.47 -20.38
C LEU A 78 15.12 12.41 -19.70
N PHE A 79 14.10 13.02 -20.30
CA PHE A 79 12.71 12.92 -19.84
C PHE A 79 12.20 11.47 -19.88
N HIS A 80 12.39 10.75 -20.99
CA HIS A 80 12.02 9.33 -21.09
C HIS A 80 12.76 8.45 -20.09
N LEU A 81 14.06 8.69 -19.88
CA LEU A 81 14.85 7.94 -18.93
C LEU A 81 14.30 8.11 -17.51
N LYS A 82 14.02 9.35 -17.10
CA LYS A 82 13.42 9.65 -15.78
C LYS A 82 12.08 8.95 -15.60
N ASN A 83 11.22 8.99 -16.62
CA ASN A 83 9.92 8.32 -16.54
C ASN A 83 10.05 6.80 -16.48
N THR A 84 10.93 6.21 -17.30
CA THR A 84 11.21 4.77 -17.28
C THR A 84 11.72 4.33 -15.91
N LEU A 85 12.67 5.07 -15.32
CA LEU A 85 13.19 4.79 -13.98
C LEU A 85 12.08 4.85 -12.92
N LYS A 86 11.22 5.88 -12.98
CA LYS A 86 10.08 5.98 -12.07
C LYS A 86 9.15 4.77 -12.21
N THR A 87 8.79 4.38 -13.43
CA THR A 87 7.94 3.21 -13.68
C THR A 87 8.59 1.91 -13.18
N LEU A 88 9.92 1.77 -13.28
CA LEU A 88 10.62 0.61 -12.74
C LEU A 88 10.58 0.56 -11.22
N VAL A 89 10.77 1.70 -10.54
CA VAL A 89 10.66 1.80 -9.08
C VAL A 89 9.23 1.48 -8.63
N ASP A 90 8.23 2.00 -9.31
CA ASP A 90 6.81 1.72 -9.00
C ASP A 90 6.52 0.22 -9.14
N LYS A 91 6.98 -0.42 -10.23
CA LYS A 91 6.86 -1.87 -10.42
C LYS A 91 7.59 -2.69 -9.35
N GLU A 92 8.79 -2.27 -8.94
CA GLU A 92 9.54 -2.95 -7.88
C GLU A 92 8.76 -2.91 -6.55
N ASN A 93 8.18 -1.75 -6.23
CA ASN A 93 7.35 -1.59 -5.04
C ASN A 93 6.11 -2.47 -5.07
N ASP A 94 5.43 -2.55 -6.23
CA ASP A 94 4.27 -3.42 -6.41
C ASP A 94 4.63 -4.90 -6.23
N VAL A 95 5.78 -5.34 -6.75
CA VAL A 95 6.27 -6.70 -6.56
C VAL A 95 6.60 -6.96 -5.09
N LYS A 96 7.28 -6.04 -4.40
CA LYS A 96 7.57 -6.18 -2.97
C LYS A 96 6.30 -6.28 -2.13
N ALA A 97 5.31 -5.43 -2.41
CA ALA A 97 4.01 -5.47 -1.74
C ALA A 97 3.29 -6.81 -2.00
N SER A 98 3.34 -7.31 -3.23
CA SER A 98 2.74 -8.61 -3.59
C SER A 98 3.42 -9.78 -2.86
N VAL A 99 4.75 -9.80 -2.82
CA VAL A 99 5.51 -10.83 -2.09
C VAL A 99 5.21 -10.76 -0.59
N GLN A 100 5.18 -9.55 -0.01
CA GLN A 100 4.83 -9.37 1.39
C GLN A 100 3.39 -9.85 1.68
N GLY A 101 2.44 -9.59 0.79
CA GLY A 101 1.08 -10.11 0.88
C GLY A 101 1.02 -11.64 0.87
N LEU A 102 1.78 -12.29 -0.03
CA LEU A 102 1.88 -13.74 -0.08
C LEU A 102 2.48 -14.33 1.19
N ILE A 103 3.55 -13.72 1.72
CA ILE A 103 4.16 -14.12 2.99
C ILE A 103 3.14 -13.99 4.12
N SER A 104 2.49 -12.82 4.24
CA SER A 104 1.49 -12.59 5.28
C SER A 104 0.35 -13.59 5.22
N SER A 105 -0.19 -13.89 4.03
CA SER A 105 -1.24 -14.89 3.84
C SER A 105 -0.77 -16.30 4.20
N SER A 106 0.45 -16.67 3.79
CA SER A 106 1.02 -17.99 4.10
C SER A 106 1.25 -18.16 5.61
N MET A 107 1.81 -17.14 6.26
CA MET A 107 2.04 -17.14 7.71
C MET A 107 0.73 -17.12 8.48
N GLN A 108 -0.26 -16.36 8.03
CA GLN A 108 -1.60 -16.36 8.61
C GLN A 108 -2.21 -17.76 8.60
N ASN A 109 -2.18 -18.45 7.46
CA ASN A 109 -2.69 -19.82 7.33
C ASN A 109 -1.92 -20.79 8.24
N TYR A 110 -0.59 -20.72 8.24
CA TYR A 110 0.25 -21.54 9.10
C TYR A 110 -0.10 -21.36 10.59
N TYR A 111 -0.20 -20.12 11.07
CA TYR A 111 -0.56 -19.89 12.48
C TYR A 111 -1.99 -20.29 12.79
N PHE A 112 -2.93 -20.14 11.85
CA PHE A 112 -4.30 -20.64 12.01
C PHE A 112 -4.32 -22.16 12.22
N GLU A 113 -3.61 -22.92 11.40
CA GLU A 113 -3.49 -24.38 11.55
C GLU A 113 -2.85 -24.75 12.88
N GLN A 114 -1.75 -24.09 13.26
CA GLN A 114 -1.07 -24.34 14.53
C GLN A 114 -1.92 -24.02 15.77
N ILE A 115 -2.77 -22.99 15.69
CA ILE A 115 -3.78 -22.69 16.71
C ILE A 115 -4.78 -23.85 16.83
N GLY A 116 -5.27 -24.35 15.68
CA GLY A 116 -6.15 -25.52 15.63
C GLY A 116 -5.53 -26.76 16.30
N ASP A 117 -4.28 -27.07 15.96
CA ASP A 117 -3.53 -28.18 16.55
C ASP A 117 -3.38 -28.04 18.07
N ALA A 118 -3.10 -26.83 18.56
CA ALA A 118 -2.96 -26.56 19.98
C ALA A 118 -4.30 -26.72 20.74
N ILE A 119 -5.44 -26.38 20.12
CA ILE A 119 -6.77 -26.63 20.68
C ILE A 119 -7.03 -28.14 20.79
N VAL A 120 -6.71 -28.91 19.74
CA VAL A 120 -6.90 -30.36 19.71
C VAL A 120 -6.03 -31.04 20.77
N ALA A 121 -4.75 -30.66 20.87
CA ALA A 121 -3.83 -31.17 21.89
C ALA A 121 -4.35 -30.89 23.30
N MET A 122 -4.89 -29.69 23.55
CA MET A 122 -5.48 -29.37 24.83
C MET A 122 -6.70 -30.25 25.14
N ARG A 123 -7.57 -30.51 24.16
CA ARG A 123 -8.73 -31.38 24.33
C ARG A 123 -8.31 -32.81 24.69
N GLN A 124 -7.23 -33.31 24.10
CA GLN A 124 -6.66 -34.62 24.44
C GLN A 124 -6.11 -34.66 25.87
N GLU A 125 -5.41 -33.63 26.32
CA GLU A 125 -4.93 -33.54 27.71
C GLU A 125 -6.09 -33.51 28.73
N VAL A 126 -7.20 -32.85 28.39
CA VAL A 126 -8.41 -32.87 29.23
C VAL A 126 -9.02 -34.28 29.31
N GLN A 127 -9.07 -35.01 28.19
CA GLN A 127 -9.61 -36.38 28.13
C GLN A 127 -8.71 -37.40 28.86
N ASN A 128 -7.39 -37.22 28.83
CA ASN A 128 -6.42 -38.17 29.38
C ASN A 128 -6.12 -37.96 30.89
N GLY A 129 -6.86 -37.08 31.56
CA GLY A 129 -6.59 -36.68 32.94
C GLY A 129 -5.74 -35.42 32.98
N PHE A 130 -6.42 -34.27 33.10
CA PHE A 130 -5.81 -32.95 33.06
C PHE A 130 -4.66 -32.80 34.05
N SER A 131 -3.48 -32.40 33.55
CA SER A 131 -2.33 -32.04 34.37
C SER A 131 -1.93 -30.59 34.12
N THR A 132 -1.89 -29.79 35.19
CA THR A 132 -1.49 -28.38 35.14
C THR A 132 -0.06 -28.20 34.60
N GLU A 133 0.84 -29.15 34.86
CA GLU A 133 2.22 -29.11 34.36
C GLU A 133 2.30 -29.31 32.84
N ARG A 134 1.43 -30.16 32.27
CA ARG A 134 1.34 -30.40 30.82
C ARG A 134 0.54 -29.34 30.08
N ALA A 135 -0.44 -28.74 30.74
CA ALA A 135 -1.26 -27.66 30.19
C ALA A 135 -0.50 -26.32 30.07
N ARG A 136 0.41 -26.01 31.00
CA ARG A 136 1.16 -24.75 31.03
C ARG A 136 1.92 -24.43 29.73
N PRO A 137 2.71 -25.34 29.13
CA PRO A 137 3.38 -25.07 27.86
C PRO A 137 2.40 -24.87 26.69
N LEU A 138 1.26 -25.56 26.68
CA LEU A 138 0.22 -25.39 25.66
C LEU A 138 -0.45 -24.01 25.74
N ARG A 139 -0.69 -23.50 26.96
CA ARG A 139 -1.20 -22.14 27.18
C ARG A 139 -0.25 -21.08 26.62
N LYS A 140 1.03 -21.17 26.97
CA LYS A 140 2.06 -20.23 26.49
C LYS A 140 2.19 -20.30 24.96
N LYS A 141 2.20 -21.51 24.39
CA LYS A 141 2.22 -21.70 22.93
C LYS A 141 1.00 -21.05 22.26
N MET A 142 -0.20 -21.19 22.83
CA MET A 142 -1.41 -20.57 22.30
C MET A 142 -1.34 -19.04 22.28
N GLU A 143 -0.87 -18.42 23.36
CA GLU A 143 -0.68 -16.96 23.43
C GLU A 143 0.30 -16.46 22.37
N GLU A 144 1.42 -17.17 22.18
CA GLU A 144 2.42 -16.84 21.16
C GLU A 144 1.86 -16.99 19.74
N LEU A 145 1.10 -18.06 19.47
CA LEU A 145 0.49 -18.31 18.16
C LEU A 145 -0.58 -17.27 17.81
N VAL A 146 -1.47 -16.91 18.75
CA VAL A 146 -2.49 -15.87 18.53
C VAL A 146 -1.84 -14.51 18.29
N LYS A 147 -0.79 -14.18 19.05
CA LYS A 147 -0.02 -12.95 18.84
C LYS A 147 0.65 -12.91 17.48
N ALA A 148 1.24 -14.02 17.05
CA ALA A 148 1.86 -14.14 15.73
C ALA A 148 0.81 -14.04 14.61
N TYR A 149 -0.33 -14.73 14.74
CA TYR A 149 -1.45 -14.65 13.79
C TYR A 149 -1.94 -13.20 13.62
N ASN A 150 -2.12 -12.46 14.71
CA ASN A 150 -2.56 -11.06 14.68
C ASN A 150 -1.58 -10.15 13.93
N LEU A 151 -0.26 -10.42 14.02
CA LEU A 151 0.76 -9.65 13.33
C LEU A 151 0.66 -9.79 11.79
N TYR A 152 0.29 -10.96 11.29
CA TYR A 152 0.20 -11.24 9.85
C TYR A 152 -1.21 -11.03 9.27
N SER A 153 -2.27 -11.16 10.08
CA SER A 153 -3.67 -10.98 9.65
C SER A 153 -4.20 -9.56 9.83
N GLN A 154 -3.45 -8.68 10.50
CA GLN A 154 -3.90 -7.34 10.92
C GLN A 154 -5.17 -7.36 11.80
N GLN A 155 -5.47 -8.49 12.44
CA GLN A 155 -6.58 -8.63 13.38
C GLN A 155 -6.09 -8.45 14.83
N GLN A 156 -7.02 -8.17 15.74
CA GLN A 156 -6.75 -8.13 17.18
C GLN A 156 -7.58 -9.18 17.91
N LEU A 157 -7.31 -10.45 17.61
CA LEU A 157 -7.95 -11.56 18.29
C LEU A 157 -7.30 -11.78 19.66
N SER A 158 -8.12 -11.94 20.69
CA SER A 158 -7.66 -12.41 22.00
C SER A 158 -7.75 -13.93 22.08
N VAL A 159 -6.93 -14.55 22.93
CA VAL A 159 -6.97 -16.01 23.15
C VAL A 159 -8.37 -16.47 23.58
N LYS A 160 -9.11 -15.66 24.34
CA LYS A 160 -10.48 -15.95 24.76
C LYS A 160 -11.48 -16.04 23.61
N GLN A 161 -11.27 -15.30 22.52
CA GLN A 161 -12.14 -15.34 21.34
C GLN A 161 -11.85 -16.55 20.44
N VAL A 162 -10.63 -17.08 20.51
CA VAL A 162 -10.16 -18.17 19.66
C VAL A 162 -10.38 -19.54 20.32
N VAL A 163 -10.28 -19.61 21.65
CA VAL A 163 -10.45 -20.84 22.42
C VAL A 163 -11.94 -21.16 22.62
N PRO A 164 -12.41 -22.38 22.27
CA PRO A 164 -13.78 -22.83 22.53
C PRO A 164 -14.16 -22.72 24.01
N LEU A 165 -15.42 -22.37 24.30
CA LEU A 165 -15.94 -22.12 25.65
C LEU A 165 -15.62 -23.25 26.63
N GLU A 166 -15.73 -24.50 26.18
CA GLU A 166 -15.48 -25.68 27.01
C GLU A 166 -14.02 -25.85 27.44
N LEU A 167 -13.08 -25.16 26.78
CA LEU A 167 -11.64 -25.21 27.07
C LEU A 167 -11.14 -23.97 27.83
N GLN A 168 -11.94 -22.92 27.98
CA GLN A 168 -11.49 -21.63 28.53
C GLN A 168 -10.99 -21.73 29.98
N SER A 169 -11.67 -22.49 30.83
CA SER A 169 -11.24 -22.76 32.21
C SER A 169 -9.88 -23.47 32.28
N TYR A 170 -9.63 -24.39 31.35
CA TYR A 170 -8.37 -25.12 31.24
C TYR A 170 -7.23 -24.30 30.61
N PHE A 171 -7.53 -23.21 29.92
CA PHE A 171 -6.54 -22.20 29.51
C PHE A 171 -6.35 -21.09 30.56
N GLY A 172 -7.11 -21.08 31.66
CA GLY A 172 -7.04 -20.04 32.69
C GLY A 172 -7.67 -18.71 32.27
N LEU A 173 -8.63 -18.77 31.34
CA LEU A 173 -9.29 -17.60 30.75
C LEU A 173 -10.64 -17.25 31.42
N ASP A 174 -11.07 -18.05 32.39
CA ASP A 174 -12.24 -17.77 33.21
C ASP A 174 -11.90 -16.82 34.37
N VAL A 175 -12.57 -15.67 34.35
CA VAL A 175 -12.82 -14.84 35.51
C VAL A 175 -14.32 -14.83 35.74
N MET A 176 -14.77 -15.57 36.75
CA MET A 176 -16.04 -15.32 37.44
C MET A 176 -15.75 -15.43 38.96
N PRO A 177 -15.85 -14.32 39.72
CA PRO A 177 -15.91 -14.38 41.17
C PRO A 177 -17.29 -14.92 41.58
N GLY A 178 -17.30 -15.91 42.47
CA GLY A 178 -18.51 -16.31 43.19
C GLY A 178 -19.27 -17.49 42.58
N THR A 179 -18.82 -18.71 42.89
CA THR A 179 -19.76 -19.80 43.15
C THR A 179 -19.25 -20.56 44.38
N PRO A 180 -19.95 -20.54 45.52
CA PRO A 180 -19.53 -21.32 46.69
C PRO A 180 -19.77 -22.82 46.43
N PRO A 181 -19.00 -23.72 47.07
CA PRO A 181 -19.18 -25.15 46.91
C PRO A 181 -20.55 -25.58 47.46
N ARG A 182 -21.38 -26.16 46.59
CA ARG A 182 -22.63 -26.82 46.99
C ARG A 182 -22.29 -28.15 47.69
N GLY A 183 -22.45 -28.15 49.01
CA GLY A 183 -23.12 -29.25 49.71
C GLY A 183 -22.25 -30.36 50.29
N GLU A 184 -21.51 -30.07 51.37
CA GLU A 184 -21.40 -31.03 52.47
C GLU A 184 -22.64 -30.82 53.36
N ARG A 185 -23.67 -31.68 53.22
CA ARG A 185 -24.62 -31.87 54.32
C ARG A 185 -24.04 -32.95 55.21
N MET A 186 -23.59 -32.49 56.37
CA MET A 186 -23.29 -33.31 57.53
C MET A 186 -24.45 -34.29 57.80
N VAL A 187 -24.08 -35.54 57.98
CA VAL A 187 -24.88 -36.58 58.59
C VAL A 187 -25.09 -36.18 60.05
N GLU A 188 -26.30 -35.76 60.40
CA GLU A 188 -26.70 -35.60 61.80
C GLU A 188 -27.34 -36.91 62.24
N ASN A 189 -26.55 -37.71 62.96
CA ASN A 189 -26.98 -38.92 63.65
C ASN A 189 -28.10 -38.57 64.64
N ARG A 190 -29.25 -39.24 64.49
CA ARG A 190 -30.19 -39.44 65.58
C ARG A 190 -30.00 -40.87 66.06
N ASP A 191 -29.34 -41.02 67.19
CA ASP A 191 -29.49 -42.18 68.06
C ASP A 191 -30.09 -41.72 69.39
N GLU A 192 -30.79 -42.68 69.99
CA GLU A 192 -31.76 -42.66 71.09
C GLU A 192 -31.28 -42.10 72.43
#